data_AF-A0A818PQG5-F1
#
_entry.id   AF-A0A818PQG5-F1
#
_cell.length_a   1.000
_cell.length_b   1.000
_cell.length_c   1.000
_cell.angle_alpha   90.00
_cell.angle_beta   90.00
_cell.angle_gamma   90.00
#
_symmetry.space_group_name_H-M   'P 1'
#
loop_
_entity.id
_entity.type
_entity.pdbx_description
1 polymer ?
#
loop_
_entity_poly.entity_id
_entity_poly.type
_entity_poly.pdbx_seq_one_letter_code
_entity_poly.pdbx_strand_id
1 'polypeptide(L)'
;MAMNPGSTSGMAGDYNENSDPQLAIINLMTPYIHLGIDELNVSSLPLVIADFGSSHGRNSIIAMKIFIKYLQEKNKFVTSPLVIHNDLPTNDWTKLFQLLSEDKSYHGVANGYSFYEQCLPDNSLSIGFTSSSLHWLSKIPFNIKNHCFHIHADNHERRAYEQQAKIDFNSFIEHRSRELVPGGILVLSIPSFDDQGIDSMSNYFDQLYTCAKSFFNEQELLNLTIPLYLRSLSECMDYELFDRCSLQLIKAELTECKASTRRAVSGLNYCATNDSEVFDNIIELINGLTLDTSERHRLVNNIRKSKQYLKSDFKANVTRTSRVLEHCICFSLSDPMSNSFSVPCSDHEHDQICSECLYLALTLQDINRAIDNSKDDEEEVKRKMYKFTLAYDAIQAWKSHHLRSVNQDSGRESVLDVLGEDAIYLNLDFVMK
;
A
#
# COMPACT_ATOMS: atom_id res chain seq x y z
N MET A 1 -31.13 6.63 2.23
CA MET A 1 -30.49 6.10 3.46
C MET A 1 -29.31 7.00 3.74
N ALA A 2 -29.31 7.76 4.83
CA ALA A 2 -28.18 8.62 5.18
C ALA A 2 -27.00 7.72 5.60
N MET A 3 -25.88 7.80 4.87
CA MET A 3 -24.64 7.17 5.30
C MET A 3 -24.24 7.81 6.64
N ASN A 4 -24.05 6.98 7.67
CA ASN A 4 -23.61 7.43 8.97
C ASN A 4 -22.11 7.79 8.85
N PRO A 5 -21.72 9.06 8.97
CA PRO A 5 -20.38 9.53 8.59
C PRO A 5 -19.24 9.03 9.49
N GLY A 6 -19.55 8.26 10.54
CA GLY A 6 -18.57 7.68 11.47
C GLY A 6 -18.52 6.15 11.49
N SER A 7 -19.13 5.45 10.53
CA SER A 7 -19.09 3.98 10.53
C SER A 7 -18.11 3.41 9.51
N THR A 8 -17.13 2.64 9.97
CA THR A 8 -16.34 1.72 9.12
C THR A 8 -17.21 0.60 8.51
N SER A 9 -18.49 0.51 8.89
CA SER A 9 -19.47 -0.45 8.33
C SER A 9 -19.74 -0.27 6.82
N GLY A 10 -19.18 0.75 6.18
CA GLY A 10 -19.22 0.95 4.73
C GLY A 10 -18.03 0.36 3.96
N MET A 11 -16.96 -0.11 4.64
CA MET A 11 -15.86 -0.80 3.95
C MET A 11 -16.30 -2.23 3.62
N ALA A 12 -16.73 -2.46 2.38
CA ALA A 12 -16.87 -3.82 1.85
C ALA A 12 -15.47 -4.41 1.63
N GLY A 13 -14.98 -5.21 2.59
CA GLY A 13 -13.67 -5.87 2.56
C GLY A 13 -12.89 -5.73 3.86
N ASP A 14 -11.92 -6.60 4.10
CA ASP A 14 -11.06 -6.51 5.29
C ASP A 14 -10.02 -5.39 5.12
N TYR A 15 -10.11 -4.34 5.93
CA TYR A 15 -9.11 -3.26 5.93
C TYR A 15 -7.70 -3.78 6.21
N ASN A 16 -7.54 -4.79 7.08
CA ASN A 16 -6.22 -5.35 7.38
C ASN A 16 -5.55 -5.95 6.13
N GLU A 17 -6.32 -6.45 5.17
CA GLU A 17 -5.82 -7.01 3.91
C GLU A 17 -5.47 -5.94 2.86
N ASN A 18 -5.97 -4.71 3.03
CA ASN A 18 -5.88 -3.65 2.02
C ASN A 18 -5.13 -2.39 2.50
N SER A 19 -4.57 -2.41 3.71
CA SER A 19 -3.96 -1.24 4.37
C SER A 19 -2.44 -1.09 4.17
N ASP A 20 -1.87 -1.66 3.10
CA ASP A 20 -0.43 -1.58 2.84
C ASP A 20 0.10 -0.15 2.56
N PRO A 21 -0.64 0.75 1.88
CA PRO A 21 -0.23 2.15 1.76
C PRO A 21 -0.06 2.84 3.12
N GLN A 22 -0.97 2.59 4.06
CA GLN A 22 -0.89 3.12 5.43
C GLN A 22 0.26 2.49 6.21
N LEU A 23 0.58 1.22 5.95
CA LEU A 23 1.76 0.58 6.53
C LEU A 23 3.06 1.21 6.00
N ALA A 24 3.12 1.56 4.72
CA ALA A 24 4.27 2.28 4.16
C ALA A 24 4.47 3.65 4.84
N ILE A 25 3.39 4.36 5.15
CA ILE A 25 3.43 5.62 5.91
C ILE A 25 4.00 5.39 7.31
N ILE A 26 3.54 4.36 8.04
CA ILE A 26 4.08 4.01 9.37
C ILE A 26 5.59 3.74 9.30
N ASN A 27 6.05 3.02 8.28
CA ASN A 27 7.48 2.77 8.11
C ASN A 27 8.27 4.06 7.87
N LEU A 28 7.74 5.00 7.09
CA LEU A 28 8.33 6.34 6.90
C LEU A 28 8.37 7.16 8.19
N MET A 29 7.46 6.90 9.14
CA MET A 29 7.44 7.57 10.45
C MET A 29 8.53 7.08 11.41
N THR A 30 9.23 5.98 11.12
CA THR A 30 10.26 5.39 12.00
C THR A 30 11.27 6.42 12.53
N PRO A 31 11.87 7.32 11.71
CA PRO A 31 12.82 8.32 12.22
C PRO A 31 12.20 9.32 13.20
N TYR A 32 10.91 9.66 13.03
CA TYR A 32 10.19 10.57 13.92
C TYR A 32 9.77 9.89 15.21
N ILE A 33 9.41 8.61 15.14
CA ILE A 33 9.18 7.77 16.31
C ILE A 33 10.45 7.73 17.17
N HIS A 34 11.61 7.50 16.55
CA HIS A 34 12.90 7.50 17.25
C HIS A 34 13.21 8.88 17.86
N LEU A 35 13.06 9.96 17.09
CA LEU A 35 13.26 11.33 17.59
C LEU A 35 12.36 11.63 18.79
N GLY A 36 11.07 11.30 18.71
CA GLY A 36 10.13 11.48 19.81
C GLY A 36 10.57 10.71 21.06
N ILE A 37 10.97 9.44 20.93
CA ILE A 37 11.44 8.63 22.06
C ILE A 37 12.73 9.19 22.68
N ASP A 38 13.61 9.78 21.88
CA ASP A 38 14.82 10.45 22.39
C ASP A 38 14.47 11.67 23.25
N GLU A 39 13.45 12.45 22.86
CA GLU A 39 12.91 13.58 23.62
C GLU A 39 12.02 13.18 24.80
N LEU A 40 11.54 11.93 24.84
CA LEU A 40 10.69 11.44 25.92
C LEU A 40 11.42 11.50 27.27
N ASN A 41 10.86 12.27 28.19
CA ASN A 41 11.42 12.48 29.54
C ASN A 41 10.36 12.29 30.62
N VAL A 42 9.97 11.03 30.82
CA VAL A 42 8.93 10.64 31.77
C VAL A 42 9.50 9.80 32.90
N SER A 43 8.97 9.98 34.10
CA SER A 43 9.39 9.27 35.31
C SER A 43 8.36 8.26 35.84
N SER A 44 7.13 8.31 35.32
CA SER A 44 6.03 7.43 35.72
C SER A 44 6.07 6.08 35.01
N LEU A 45 5.88 4.99 35.76
CA LEU A 45 5.69 3.63 35.24
C LEU A 45 4.31 3.08 35.66
N PRO A 46 3.67 2.22 34.84
CA PRO A 46 4.11 1.78 33.52
C PRO A 46 4.07 2.91 32.48
N LEU A 47 4.91 2.82 31.43
CA LEU A 47 4.76 3.70 30.27
C LEU A 47 3.41 3.40 29.61
N VAL A 48 2.65 4.47 29.33
CA VAL A 48 1.37 4.36 28.63
C VAL A 48 1.53 4.94 27.22
N ILE A 49 1.30 4.10 26.22
CA ILE A 49 1.35 4.46 24.80
C ILE A 49 -0.07 4.38 24.26
N ALA A 50 -0.52 5.35 23.47
CA ALA A 50 -1.82 5.29 22.79
C ALA A 50 -1.67 5.52 21.28
N ASP A 51 -2.31 4.66 20.49
CA ASP A 51 -2.51 4.87 19.05
C ASP A 51 -3.95 5.31 18.80
N PHE A 52 -4.11 6.56 18.34
CA PHE A 52 -5.39 7.20 18.06
C PHE A 52 -5.78 6.98 16.59
N GLY A 53 -6.81 6.16 16.38
CA GLY A 53 -7.23 5.66 15.07
C GLY A 53 -6.52 4.36 14.69
N SER A 54 -6.51 3.38 15.62
CA SER A 54 -5.80 2.10 15.48
C SER A 54 -6.43 1.15 14.45
N SER A 55 -7.66 1.43 14.00
CA SER A 55 -8.48 0.57 13.15
C SER A 55 -8.57 -0.87 13.70
N HIS A 56 -8.56 -1.87 12.82
CA HIS A 56 -8.63 -3.29 13.18
C HIS A 56 -7.30 -3.88 13.68
N GLY A 57 -6.26 -3.05 13.89
CA GLY A 57 -5.09 -3.41 14.69
C GLY A 57 -3.83 -3.88 13.95
N ARG A 58 -3.89 -4.41 12.71
CA ARG A 58 -2.68 -4.96 12.03
C ARG A 58 -1.54 -3.93 11.95
N ASN A 59 -1.84 -2.78 11.37
CA ASN A 59 -0.85 -1.71 11.19
C ASN A 59 -0.47 -1.05 12.52
N SER A 60 -1.44 -0.88 13.42
CA SER A 60 -1.22 -0.35 14.76
C SER A 60 -0.22 -1.19 15.55
N ILE A 61 -0.41 -2.52 15.59
CA ILE A 61 0.50 -3.44 16.27
C ILE A 61 1.92 -3.34 15.71
N ILE A 62 2.07 -3.19 14.39
CA ILE A 62 3.39 -2.99 13.76
C ILE A 62 4.00 -1.66 14.22
N ALA A 63 3.25 -0.56 14.23
CA ALA A 63 3.73 0.72 14.74
C ALA A 63 4.17 0.61 16.21
N MET A 64 3.34 0.01 17.07
CA MET A 64 3.64 -0.16 18.49
C MET A 64 4.89 -1.00 18.73
N LYS A 65 5.14 -2.01 17.89
CA LYS A 65 6.40 -2.77 17.93
C LYS A 65 7.63 -1.92 17.62
N ILE A 66 7.53 -0.96 16.71
CA ILE A 66 8.63 -0.02 16.42
C ILE A 66 8.93 0.83 17.67
N PHE A 67 7.89 1.39 18.30
CA PHE A 67 8.04 2.14 19.55
C PHE A 67 8.69 1.29 20.65
N ILE A 68 8.14 0.10 20.93
CA ILE A 68 8.60 -0.76 22.02
C ILE A 68 10.04 -1.20 21.79
N LYS A 69 10.40 -1.60 20.58
CA LYS A 69 11.77 -2.00 20.25
C LYS A 69 12.76 -0.87 20.52
N TYR A 70 12.46 0.35 20.06
CA TYR A 70 13.38 1.48 20.26
C TYR A 70 13.45 1.95 21.72
N LEU A 71 12.31 1.93 22.43
CA LEU A 71 12.26 2.18 23.88
C LEU A 71 13.13 1.16 24.67
N GLN A 72 13.13 -0.11 24.26
CA GLN A 72 14.00 -1.15 24.83
C GLN A 72 15.47 -0.85 24.56
N GLU A 73 15.83 -0.53 23.32
CA GLU A 73 17.21 -0.17 22.93
C GLU A 73 17.74 1.02 23.74
N LYS A 74 16.87 1.98 24.08
CA LYS A 74 17.20 3.16 24.89
C LYS A 74 17.06 2.94 26.41
N ASN A 75 16.70 1.74 26.85
CA ASN A 75 16.44 1.40 28.26
C ASN A 75 15.46 2.38 28.95
N LYS A 76 14.45 2.86 28.22
CA LYS A 76 13.48 3.85 28.71
C LYS A 76 12.35 3.25 29.56
N PHE A 77 12.27 1.92 29.68
CA PHE A 77 11.36 1.25 30.62
C PHE A 77 11.97 -0.01 31.23
N VAL A 78 11.47 -0.36 32.41
CA VAL A 78 11.83 -1.59 33.15
C VAL A 78 10.73 -2.65 33.06
N THR A 79 9.47 -2.21 32.98
CA THR A 79 8.29 -3.07 32.86
C THR A 79 7.61 -2.86 31.50
N SER A 80 7.00 -3.91 30.96
CA SER A 80 6.28 -3.85 29.68
C SER A 80 5.27 -2.67 29.65
N PRO A 81 5.24 -1.87 28.57
CA PRO A 81 4.29 -0.76 28.45
C PRO A 81 2.83 -1.21 28.40
N LEU A 82 1.94 -0.33 28.87
CA LEU A 82 0.51 -0.40 28.59
C LEU A 82 0.25 0.29 27.25
N VAL A 83 -0.35 -0.42 26.29
CA VAL A 83 -0.66 0.12 24.97
C VAL A 83 -2.16 0.20 24.78
N ILE A 84 -2.65 1.38 24.47
CA ILE A 84 -4.05 1.69 24.23
C ILE A 84 -4.26 1.83 22.73
N HIS A 85 -5.08 0.93 22.19
CA HIS A 85 -5.58 0.98 20.82
C HIS A 85 -6.91 1.74 20.84
N ASN A 86 -6.90 3.00 20.40
CA ASN A 86 -8.07 3.86 20.36
C ASN A 86 -8.66 3.94 18.95
N ASP A 87 -9.98 3.82 18.86
CA ASP A 87 -10.75 4.00 17.64
C ASP A 87 -12.23 4.25 17.99
N LEU A 88 -13.07 4.49 16.99
CA LEU A 88 -14.50 4.69 17.18
C LEU A 88 -15.18 3.44 17.75
N PRO A 89 -16.29 3.59 18.51
CA PRO A 89 -17.07 2.46 19.02
C PRO A 89 -17.48 1.45 17.95
N THR A 90 -17.63 1.89 16.70
CA THR A 90 -18.04 1.09 15.54
C THR A 90 -16.92 0.25 14.91
N ASN A 91 -15.67 0.37 15.40
CA ASN A 91 -14.55 -0.43 14.94
C ASN A 91 -14.78 -1.93 15.19
N ASP A 92 -14.19 -2.80 14.36
CA ASP A 92 -14.18 -4.25 14.61
C ASP A 92 -13.13 -4.59 15.69
N TRP A 93 -13.54 -4.44 16.94
CA TRP A 93 -12.73 -4.78 18.11
C TRP A 93 -12.42 -6.27 18.22
N THR A 94 -13.25 -7.15 17.63
CA THR A 94 -13.00 -8.60 17.68
C THR A 94 -11.72 -8.95 16.91
N LYS A 95 -11.50 -8.34 15.73
CA LYS A 95 -10.24 -8.51 14.99
C LYS A 95 -9.03 -8.03 15.77
N LEU A 96 -9.12 -6.85 16.41
CA LEU A 96 -8.04 -6.35 17.25
C LEU A 96 -7.72 -7.35 18.38
N PHE A 97 -8.74 -7.85 19.09
CA PHE A 97 -8.54 -8.78 20.19
C PHE A 97 -7.93 -10.11 19.74
N GLN A 98 -8.28 -10.61 18.54
CA GLN A 98 -7.64 -11.79 17.96
C GLN A 98 -6.14 -11.55 17.73
N LEU A 99 -5.76 -10.43 17.11
CA LEU A 99 -4.35 -10.09 16.89
C LEU A 99 -3.57 -9.90 18.20
N LEU A 100 -4.15 -9.22 19.20
CA LEU A 100 -3.54 -9.07 20.53
C LEU A 100 -3.50 -10.40 21.32
N SER A 101 -4.36 -11.37 20.97
CA SER A 101 -4.30 -12.71 21.55
C SER A 101 -3.05 -13.47 21.10
N GLU A 102 -2.55 -13.18 19.90
CA GLU A 102 -1.35 -13.77 19.30
C GLU A 102 -0.08 -12.99 19.67
N ASP A 103 -0.18 -11.67 19.84
CA ASP A 103 0.94 -10.80 20.20
C ASP A 103 1.05 -10.55 21.71
N LYS A 104 2.09 -11.10 22.34
CA LYS A 104 2.37 -10.93 23.79
C LYS A 104 3.51 -9.98 24.10
N SER A 105 3.93 -9.15 23.14
CA SER A 105 5.05 -8.22 23.33
C SER A 105 4.74 -7.07 24.30
N TYR A 106 3.46 -6.76 24.53
CA TYR A 106 3.00 -5.74 25.46
C TYR A 106 1.59 -6.02 26.00
N HIS A 107 1.15 -5.25 27.00
CA HIS A 107 -0.22 -5.29 27.47
C HIS A 107 -1.09 -4.35 26.64
N GLY A 108 -1.87 -4.91 25.71
CA GLY A 108 -2.76 -4.15 24.83
C GLY A 108 -4.19 -4.06 25.37
N VAL A 109 -4.79 -2.87 25.30
CA VAL A 109 -6.20 -2.64 25.65
C VAL A 109 -6.91 -1.83 24.55
N ALA A 110 -8.22 -2.03 24.40
CA ALA A 110 -9.05 -1.26 23.49
C ALA A 110 -9.68 -0.05 24.20
N ASN A 111 -9.81 1.06 23.48
CA ASN A 111 -10.47 2.28 23.96
C ASN A 111 -11.40 2.81 22.86
N GLY A 112 -12.71 2.59 23.02
CA GLY A 112 -13.73 2.92 22.03
C GLY A 112 -14.28 4.33 22.14
N TYR A 113 -13.45 5.36 22.06
CA TYR A 113 -13.86 6.76 22.11
C TYR A 113 -13.41 7.50 20.85
N SER A 114 -14.15 8.54 20.46
CA SER A 114 -13.65 9.49 19.46
C SER A 114 -12.41 10.20 20.00
N PHE A 115 -11.31 10.22 19.25
CA PHE A 115 -10.12 10.99 19.62
C PHE A 115 -10.33 12.50 19.58
N TYR A 116 -11.48 13.00 19.13
CA TYR A 116 -11.83 14.42 19.26
C TYR A 116 -12.38 14.76 20.64
N GLU A 117 -12.51 13.77 21.51
CA GLU A 117 -12.90 13.88 22.92
C GLU A 117 -11.76 13.42 23.83
N GLN A 118 -11.97 13.48 25.15
CA GLN A 118 -11.04 12.93 26.12
C GLN A 118 -11.16 11.40 26.16
N CYS A 119 -10.06 10.70 25.88
CA CYS A 119 -9.98 9.25 25.78
C CYS A 119 -9.30 8.62 27.01
N LEU A 120 -8.44 9.39 27.68
CA LEU A 120 -7.69 8.97 28.88
C LEU A 120 -7.86 9.99 30.03
N PRO A 121 -7.63 9.58 31.29
CA PRO A 121 -7.52 10.53 32.40
C PRO A 121 -6.38 11.54 32.20
N ASP A 122 -6.51 12.70 32.83
CA ASP A 122 -5.44 13.71 32.85
C ASP A 122 -4.13 13.12 33.38
N ASN A 123 -3.00 13.53 32.81
CA ASN A 123 -1.65 13.12 33.22
C ASN A 123 -1.47 11.59 33.31
N SER A 124 -1.95 10.85 32.32
CA SER A 124 -1.83 9.38 32.26
C SER A 124 -1.15 8.84 31.01
N LEU A 125 -1.01 9.65 29.95
CA LEU A 125 -0.42 9.26 28.67
C LEU A 125 1.06 9.63 28.61
N SER A 126 1.94 8.67 28.30
CA SER A 126 3.37 8.96 28.07
C SER A 126 3.67 9.28 26.62
N ILE A 127 3.08 8.53 25.69
CA ILE A 127 3.32 8.65 24.24
C ILE A 127 1.97 8.58 23.52
N GLY A 128 1.58 9.63 22.83
CA GLY A 128 0.47 9.57 21.87
C GLY A 128 0.98 9.44 20.44
N PHE A 129 0.35 8.58 19.66
CA PHE A 129 0.63 8.36 18.25
C PHE A 129 -0.66 8.41 17.45
N THR A 130 -0.60 8.93 16.23
CA THR A 130 -1.68 8.76 15.24
C THR A 130 -1.07 8.74 13.85
N SER A 131 -1.60 7.88 12.98
CA SER A 131 -1.19 7.83 11.58
C SER A 131 -2.39 7.74 10.67
N SER A 132 -2.49 8.70 9.73
CA SER A 132 -3.53 8.70 8.70
C SER A 132 -4.96 8.68 9.27
N SER A 133 -5.21 9.41 10.37
CA SER A 133 -6.54 9.46 11.01
C SER A 133 -7.08 10.88 11.16
N LEU A 134 -6.24 11.87 11.44
CA LEU A 134 -6.68 13.27 11.69
C LEU A 134 -7.27 14.01 10.48
N HIS A 135 -7.18 13.44 9.27
CA HIS A 135 -7.82 13.96 8.08
C HIS A 135 -9.34 13.68 8.03
N TRP A 136 -9.84 12.75 8.84
CA TRP A 136 -11.27 12.49 9.02
C TRP A 136 -11.88 13.54 9.95
N LEU A 137 -12.92 14.24 9.50
CA LEU A 137 -13.65 15.21 10.31
C LEU A 137 -14.63 14.51 11.26
N SER A 138 -14.94 15.15 12.39
CA SER A 138 -15.93 14.66 13.35
C SER A 138 -17.36 14.64 12.79
N LYS A 139 -17.62 15.46 11.76
CA LYS A 139 -18.90 15.53 11.04
C LYS A 139 -18.72 16.17 9.66
N ILE A 140 -19.71 15.97 8.79
CA ILE A 140 -19.84 16.72 7.54
C ILE A 140 -20.35 18.13 7.89
N PRO A 141 -19.58 19.20 7.63
CA PRO A 141 -20.01 20.56 7.94
C PRO A 141 -20.99 21.12 6.90
N PHE A 142 -20.84 20.69 5.64
CA PHE A 142 -21.67 21.10 4.53
C PHE A 142 -21.61 20.05 3.41
N ASN A 143 -22.70 19.82 2.68
CA ASN A 143 -22.66 18.91 1.53
C ASN A 143 -22.10 19.63 0.30
N ILE A 144 -21.13 19.01 -0.37
CA ILE A 144 -20.43 19.61 -1.52
C ILE A 144 -21.29 19.42 -2.76
N LYS A 145 -21.67 20.52 -3.43
CA LYS A 145 -22.65 20.46 -4.52
C LYS A 145 -22.14 19.80 -5.79
N ASN A 146 -20.90 20.08 -6.15
CA ASN A 146 -20.33 19.71 -7.45
C ASN A 146 -19.24 18.62 -7.35
N HIS A 147 -19.03 18.07 -6.16
CA HIS A 147 -18.04 17.02 -5.89
C HIS A 147 -18.38 16.29 -4.59
N CYS A 148 -17.58 15.28 -4.20
CA CYS A 148 -17.69 14.63 -2.88
C CYS A 148 -16.52 14.95 -1.93
N PHE A 149 -15.55 15.74 -2.38
CA PHE A 149 -14.27 15.94 -1.71
C PHE A 149 -13.92 17.42 -1.58
N HIS A 150 -13.46 17.85 -0.40
CA HIS A 150 -13.40 19.26 0.01
C HIS A 150 -12.49 20.14 -0.86
N ILE A 151 -11.46 19.57 -1.51
CA ILE A 151 -10.56 20.33 -2.39
C ILE A 151 -11.32 20.97 -3.57
N HIS A 152 -12.43 20.36 -3.99
CA HIS A 152 -13.27 20.85 -5.08
C HIS A 152 -14.47 21.67 -4.60
N ALA A 153 -14.54 21.99 -3.30
CA ALA A 153 -15.65 22.70 -2.71
C ALA A 153 -15.62 24.20 -3.07
N ASP A 154 -16.80 24.80 -3.28
CA ASP A 154 -16.89 26.23 -3.56
C ASP A 154 -16.52 27.06 -2.31
N ASN A 155 -16.23 28.35 -2.47
CA ASN A 155 -15.69 29.21 -1.39
C ASN A 155 -16.49 29.17 -0.06
N HIS A 156 -17.81 29.02 -0.10
CA HIS A 156 -18.62 28.92 1.13
C HIS A 156 -18.46 27.54 1.79
N GLU A 157 -18.53 26.47 1.00
CA GLU A 157 -18.40 25.09 1.43
C GLU A 157 -16.99 24.83 1.98
N ARG A 158 -15.96 25.29 1.27
CA ARG A 158 -14.55 25.18 1.69
C ARG A 158 -14.30 25.83 3.04
N ARG A 159 -14.84 27.04 3.29
CA ARG A 159 -14.73 27.71 4.60
C ARG A 159 -15.38 26.92 5.73
N ALA A 160 -16.50 26.25 5.47
CA ALA A 160 -17.16 25.41 6.48
C ALA A 160 -16.28 24.19 6.82
N TYR A 161 -15.62 23.60 5.83
CA TYR A 161 -14.62 22.54 6.00
C TYR A 161 -13.37 23.01 6.75
N GLU A 162 -12.78 24.13 6.35
CA GLU A 162 -11.65 24.79 7.04
C GLU A 162 -11.98 25.02 8.53
N GLN A 163 -13.16 25.56 8.82
CA GLN A 163 -13.60 25.82 10.20
C GLN A 163 -13.79 24.53 11.00
N GLN A 164 -14.42 23.51 10.42
CA GLN A 164 -14.61 22.23 11.11
C GLN A 164 -13.29 21.52 11.36
N ALA A 165 -12.39 21.52 10.39
CA ALA A 165 -11.05 20.96 10.50
C ALA A 165 -10.23 21.63 11.61
N LYS A 166 -10.35 22.96 11.75
CA LYS A 166 -9.71 23.72 12.83
C LYS A 166 -10.29 23.37 14.20
N ILE A 167 -11.62 23.26 14.32
CA ILE A 167 -12.28 22.85 15.58
C ILE A 167 -11.81 21.46 16.00
N ASP A 168 -11.80 20.51 15.06
CA ASP A 168 -11.42 19.12 15.30
C ASP A 168 -9.95 19.00 15.70
N PHE A 169 -9.05 19.70 15.00
CA PHE A 169 -7.62 19.67 15.32
C PHE A 169 -7.33 20.31 16.68
N ASN A 170 -7.95 21.45 16.99
CA ASN A 170 -7.82 22.09 18.29
C ASN A 170 -8.31 21.17 19.41
N SER A 171 -9.48 20.53 19.21
CA SER A 171 -10.05 19.60 20.20
C SER A 171 -9.13 18.42 20.45
N PHE A 172 -8.56 17.83 19.39
CA PHE A 172 -7.56 16.77 19.51
C PHE A 172 -6.36 17.23 20.35
N ILE A 173 -5.69 18.31 19.97
CA ILE A 173 -4.48 18.79 20.67
C ILE A 173 -4.77 19.18 22.13
N GLU A 174 -5.91 19.83 22.39
CA GLU A 174 -6.32 20.22 23.74
C GLU A 174 -6.61 19.01 24.64
N HIS A 175 -7.25 17.96 24.12
CA HIS A 175 -7.46 16.74 24.89
C HIS A 175 -6.18 15.95 25.09
N ARG A 176 -5.37 15.78 24.04
CA ARG A 176 -4.08 15.07 24.15
C ARG A 176 -3.12 15.75 25.11
N SER A 177 -3.07 17.09 25.12
CA SER A 177 -2.18 17.83 26.04
C SER A 177 -2.57 17.64 27.52
N ARG A 178 -3.86 17.54 27.85
CA ARG A 178 -4.31 17.23 29.23
C ARG A 178 -3.99 15.80 29.64
N GLU A 179 -4.13 14.87 28.70
CA GLU A 179 -3.85 13.45 28.94
C GLU A 179 -2.35 13.17 29.12
N LEU A 180 -1.48 13.92 28.45
CA LEU A 180 -0.03 13.75 28.55
C LEU A 180 0.48 14.01 29.96
N VAL A 181 1.40 13.16 30.41
CA VAL A 181 2.25 13.44 31.57
C VAL A 181 3.28 14.53 31.21
N PRO A 182 3.79 15.29 32.20
CA PRO A 182 4.93 16.17 31.97
C PRO A 182 6.11 15.40 31.33
N GLY A 183 6.64 15.92 30.21
CA GLY A 183 7.71 15.29 29.44
C GLY A 183 7.26 14.16 28.50
N GLY A 184 5.95 13.91 28.40
CA GLY A 184 5.35 13.04 27.38
C GLY A 184 5.40 13.66 25.98
N ILE A 185 5.17 12.83 24.96
CA ILE A 185 5.31 13.21 23.55
C ILE A 185 4.08 12.87 22.72
N LEU A 186 3.89 13.61 21.62
CA LEU A 186 2.96 13.27 20.53
C LEU A 186 3.73 13.10 19.22
N VAL A 187 3.43 12.04 18.48
CA VAL A 187 3.96 11.78 17.15
C VAL A 187 2.80 11.64 16.19
N LEU A 188 2.66 12.57 15.24
CA LEU A 188 1.50 12.66 14.36
C LEU A 188 1.91 12.46 12.90
N SER A 189 1.17 11.64 12.17
CA SER A 189 1.23 11.55 10.71
C SER A 189 -0.13 11.89 10.11
N ILE A 190 -0.20 12.98 9.35
CA ILE A 190 -1.44 13.54 8.82
C ILE A 190 -1.31 13.66 7.29
N PRO A 191 -2.22 13.07 6.50
CA PRO A 191 -2.30 13.33 5.07
C PRO A 191 -2.49 14.82 4.79
N SER A 192 -1.70 15.36 3.87
CA SER A 192 -1.60 16.79 3.55
C SER A 192 -1.55 16.97 2.03
N PHE A 193 -1.82 18.18 1.58
CA PHE A 193 -1.47 18.65 0.24
C PHE A 193 -0.18 19.49 0.30
N ASP A 194 0.51 19.65 -0.83
CA ASP A 194 1.74 20.46 -0.93
C ASP A 194 1.44 21.95 -1.15
N ASP A 195 2.47 22.80 -1.18
CA ASP A 195 2.29 24.25 -1.38
C ASP A 195 1.67 24.63 -2.75
N GLN A 196 1.63 23.68 -3.70
CA GLN A 196 1.00 23.84 -5.01
C GLN A 196 -0.45 23.31 -5.02
N GLY A 197 -0.95 22.80 -3.89
CA GLY A 197 -2.28 22.20 -3.77
C GLY A 197 -2.36 20.78 -4.33
N ILE A 198 -1.23 20.13 -4.60
CA ILE A 198 -1.18 18.75 -5.09
C ILE A 198 -1.31 17.80 -3.91
N ASP A 199 -2.20 16.83 -4.04
CA ASP A 199 -2.42 15.80 -3.04
C ASP A 199 -2.54 14.40 -3.67
N SER A 200 -2.52 13.38 -2.82
CA SER A 200 -2.55 11.97 -3.23
C SER A 200 -3.97 11.39 -3.40
N MET A 201 -5.01 12.13 -3.04
CA MET A 201 -6.39 11.64 -2.99
C MET A 201 -7.33 12.25 -4.04
N SER A 202 -7.04 13.44 -4.56
CA SER A 202 -7.92 14.14 -5.52
C SER A 202 -8.23 13.29 -6.73
N ASN A 203 -7.22 12.67 -7.37
CA ASN A 203 -7.45 11.81 -8.53
C ASN A 203 -8.37 10.61 -8.21
N TYR A 204 -8.27 10.04 -7.00
CA TYR A 204 -9.16 8.96 -6.57
C TYR A 204 -10.61 9.46 -6.41
N PHE A 205 -10.80 10.60 -5.76
CA PHE A 205 -12.13 11.17 -5.55
C PHE A 205 -12.76 11.74 -6.82
N ASP A 206 -11.97 12.30 -7.74
CA ASP A 206 -12.41 12.73 -9.07
C ASP A 206 -13.00 11.56 -9.85
N GLN A 207 -12.33 10.41 -9.84
CA GLN A 207 -12.80 9.19 -10.47
C GLN A 207 -14.05 8.65 -9.79
N LEU A 208 -14.06 8.58 -8.46
CA LEU A 208 -15.22 8.15 -7.67
C LEU A 208 -16.46 9.00 -7.99
N TYR A 209 -16.30 10.33 -7.98
CA TYR A 209 -17.40 11.26 -8.24
C TYR A 209 -17.87 11.20 -9.70
N THR A 210 -16.93 11.03 -10.65
CA THR A 210 -17.25 10.84 -12.07
C THR A 210 -18.06 9.57 -12.31
N CYS A 211 -17.68 8.46 -11.66
CA CYS A 211 -18.46 7.23 -11.70
C CYS A 211 -19.83 7.42 -11.08
N ALA A 212 -19.91 8.03 -9.89
CA ALA A 212 -21.17 8.26 -9.18
C ALA A 212 -22.18 9.06 -10.00
N LYS A 213 -21.72 10.06 -10.78
CA LYS A 213 -22.58 10.88 -11.66
C LYS A 213 -23.37 10.05 -12.69
N SER A 214 -22.89 8.87 -13.04
CA SER A 214 -23.57 7.97 -13.99
C SER A 214 -24.70 7.15 -13.36
N PHE A 215 -24.76 7.06 -12.02
CA PHE A 215 -25.67 6.16 -11.30
C PHE A 215 -26.58 6.86 -10.31
N PHE A 216 -26.14 7.98 -9.74
CA PHE A 216 -26.82 8.66 -8.65
C PHE A 216 -27.58 9.88 -9.15
N ASN A 217 -28.76 10.10 -8.56
CA ASN A 217 -29.48 11.36 -8.76
C ASN A 217 -28.80 12.51 -8.00
N GLU A 218 -29.22 13.76 -8.24
CA GLU A 218 -28.61 14.94 -7.63
C GLU A 218 -28.59 14.90 -6.09
N GLN A 219 -29.65 14.39 -5.46
CA GLN A 219 -29.72 14.31 -4.00
C GLN A 219 -28.81 13.22 -3.44
N GLU A 220 -28.65 12.11 -4.16
CA GLU A 220 -27.71 11.04 -3.82
C GLU A 220 -26.26 11.48 -3.98
N LEU A 221 -25.94 12.22 -5.06
CA LEU A 221 -24.63 12.84 -5.26
C LEU A 221 -24.29 13.83 -4.15
N LEU A 222 -25.25 14.65 -3.74
CA LEU A 222 -25.07 15.59 -2.63
C LEU A 222 -24.79 14.84 -1.31
N ASN A 223 -25.43 13.69 -1.11
CA ASN A 223 -25.24 12.82 0.06
C ASN A 223 -23.95 11.96 -0.02
N LEU A 224 -23.23 11.95 -1.15
CA LEU A 224 -21.94 11.29 -1.31
C LEU A 224 -20.78 12.06 -0.67
N THR A 225 -21.05 13.26 -0.16
CA THR A 225 -20.06 14.12 0.50
C THR A 225 -19.29 13.37 1.59
N ILE A 226 -17.96 13.44 1.54
CA ILE A 226 -17.08 12.73 2.45
C ILE A 226 -16.60 13.68 3.56
N PRO A 227 -16.64 13.28 4.85
CA PRO A 227 -16.16 14.08 5.97
C PRO A 227 -14.62 14.06 6.06
N LEU A 228 -13.95 14.56 5.03
CA LEU A 228 -12.48 14.53 4.93
C LEU A 228 -11.96 15.94 4.65
N TYR A 229 -10.89 16.31 5.37
CA TYR A 229 -10.12 17.53 5.12
C TYR A 229 -8.62 17.26 5.17
N LEU A 230 -7.95 17.51 4.05
CA LEU A 230 -6.50 17.61 3.97
C LEU A 230 -6.09 19.01 4.43
N ARG A 231 -5.17 19.07 5.39
CA ARG A 231 -4.59 20.31 5.91
C ARG A 231 -3.30 20.59 5.16
N SER A 232 -2.88 21.84 5.07
CA SER A 232 -1.51 22.17 4.74
C SER A 232 -0.58 21.92 5.93
N LEU A 233 0.74 21.91 5.68
CA LEU A 233 1.73 21.88 6.77
C LEU A 233 1.61 23.10 7.68
N SER A 234 1.32 24.29 7.13
CA SER A 234 1.16 25.52 7.91
C SER A 234 -0.07 25.48 8.83
N GLU A 235 -1.18 24.88 8.40
CA GLU A 235 -2.36 24.67 9.25
C GLU A 235 -2.09 23.70 10.40
N CYS A 236 -1.11 22.79 10.26
CA CYS A 236 -0.71 21.87 11.32
C CYS A 236 0.28 22.49 12.32
N MET A 237 0.92 23.62 11.99
CA MET A 237 1.89 24.32 12.84
C MET A 237 1.25 25.51 13.56
N ASP A 238 0.21 25.25 14.36
CA ASP A 238 -0.47 26.26 15.17
C ASP A 238 0.29 26.50 16.49
N TYR A 239 1.29 27.38 16.44
CA TYR A 239 2.12 27.73 17.59
C TYR A 239 1.33 28.34 18.76
N GLU A 240 0.26 29.11 18.46
CA GLU A 240 -0.58 29.70 19.52
C GLU A 240 -1.35 28.61 20.29
N LEU A 241 -1.85 27.59 19.57
CA LEU A 241 -2.48 26.42 20.18
C LEU A 241 -1.48 25.62 21.02
N PHE A 242 -0.27 25.40 20.51
CA PHE A 242 0.77 24.64 21.22
C PHE A 242 1.19 25.35 22.50
N ASP A 243 1.43 26.66 22.45
CA ASP A 243 1.76 27.48 23.62
C ASP A 243 0.63 27.42 24.67
N ARG A 244 -0.63 27.56 24.24
CA ARG A 244 -1.80 27.44 25.13
C ARG A 244 -1.88 26.06 25.80
N CYS A 245 -1.47 25.01 25.10
CA CYS A 245 -1.47 23.64 25.59
C CYS A 245 -0.18 23.24 26.30
N SER A 246 0.77 24.17 26.51
CA SER A 246 2.11 23.88 27.05
C SER A 246 2.84 22.77 26.28
N LEU A 247 2.63 22.72 24.97
CA LEU A 247 3.31 21.81 24.05
C LEU A 247 4.41 22.56 23.30
N GLN A 248 5.51 21.86 23.04
CA GLN A 248 6.60 22.36 22.20
C GLN A 248 6.66 21.56 20.90
N LEU A 249 6.67 22.25 19.76
CA LEU A 249 6.92 21.60 18.48
C LEU A 249 8.41 21.21 18.37
N ILE A 250 8.68 19.92 18.25
CA ILE A 250 10.05 19.39 18.09
C ILE A 250 10.46 19.38 16.61
N LYS A 251 9.60 18.82 15.75
CA LYS A 251 9.86 18.71 14.31
C LYS A 251 8.55 18.61 13.53
N ALA A 252 8.48 19.32 12.40
CA ALA A 252 7.41 19.19 11.41
C ALA A 252 8.01 19.33 10.01
N GLU A 253 7.68 18.41 9.10
CA GLU A 253 8.05 18.51 7.69
C GLU A 253 7.03 17.75 6.85
N LEU A 254 6.87 18.18 5.59
CA LEU A 254 6.08 17.45 4.61
C LEU A 254 6.98 16.38 3.99
N THR A 255 6.56 15.11 4.07
CA THR A 255 7.28 13.99 3.47
C THR A 255 6.43 13.36 2.38
N GLU A 256 6.98 13.27 1.18
CA GLU A 256 6.37 12.47 0.12
C GLU A 256 6.56 10.99 0.44
N CYS A 257 5.48 10.33 0.82
CA CYS A 257 5.40 8.90 0.65
C CYS A 257 5.30 8.68 -0.87
N LYS A 258 6.42 8.32 -1.51
CA LYS A 258 6.35 7.59 -2.77
C LYS A 258 5.52 6.37 -2.42
N ALA A 259 4.21 6.44 -2.64
CA ALA A 259 3.29 5.33 -2.43
C ALA A 259 4.05 4.14 -2.92
N SER A 260 4.22 3.12 -2.07
CA SER A 260 4.84 1.86 -2.48
C SER A 260 4.29 1.66 -3.86
N THR A 261 5.15 1.74 -4.88
CA THR A 261 4.74 1.27 -6.17
C THR A 261 4.50 -0.18 -5.80
N ARG A 262 3.23 -0.51 -5.53
CA ARG A 262 2.71 -1.79 -5.91
C ARG A 262 2.93 -1.73 -7.42
N ARG A 263 4.17 -2.06 -7.82
CA ARG A 263 4.32 -3.16 -8.73
C ARG A 263 3.50 -4.25 -8.07
N ALA A 264 2.21 -4.26 -8.34
CA ALA A 264 1.48 -5.49 -8.45
C ALA A 264 2.23 -6.23 -9.56
N VAL A 265 3.38 -6.82 -9.23
CA VAL A 265 4.03 -7.78 -10.11
C VAL A 265 3.06 -8.95 -10.33
N SER A 266 2.08 -9.09 -9.45
CA SER A 266 0.94 -9.99 -9.49
C SER A 266 -0.41 -9.23 -9.49
N GLY A 267 -0.70 -8.48 -10.56
CA GLY A 267 -2.10 -8.14 -10.89
C GLY A 267 -2.29 -6.82 -11.63
N LEU A 268 -2.74 -6.92 -12.88
CA LEU A 268 -3.42 -5.85 -13.63
C LEU A 268 -2.60 -4.61 -14.01
N ASN A 269 -1.37 -4.79 -14.50
CA ASN A 269 -0.86 -3.83 -15.48
C ASN A 269 -1.27 -4.32 -16.88
N TYR A 270 -2.07 -3.57 -17.62
CA TYR A 270 -2.29 -3.80 -19.06
C TYR A 270 -1.26 -3.06 -19.94
N CYS A 271 -0.33 -2.32 -19.32
CA CYS A 271 0.80 -1.70 -20.01
C CYS A 271 2.11 -2.35 -19.56
N ALA A 272 2.87 -2.84 -20.54
CA ALA A 272 4.25 -3.33 -20.42
C ALA A 272 5.23 -2.19 -20.07
N THR A 273 5.07 -1.56 -18.90
CA THR A 273 5.96 -0.48 -18.47
C THR A 273 7.24 -1.09 -17.89
N ASN A 274 8.24 -1.14 -18.77
CA ASN A 274 9.66 -1.49 -18.64
C ASN A 274 10.12 -2.94 -18.87
N ASP A 275 9.31 -3.81 -19.49
CA ASP A 275 9.76 -5.19 -19.82
C ASP A 275 10.78 -5.25 -20.98
N SER A 276 10.80 -4.25 -21.87
CA SER A 276 11.82 -4.15 -22.94
C SER A 276 13.24 -4.01 -22.38
N GLU A 277 13.39 -3.25 -21.30
CA GLU A 277 14.68 -2.96 -20.66
C GLU A 277 15.31 -4.22 -20.06
N VAL A 278 14.50 -5.23 -19.66
CA VAL A 278 15.00 -6.50 -19.12
C VAL A 278 15.87 -7.24 -20.13
N PHE A 279 15.44 -7.27 -21.39
CA PHE A 279 16.21 -7.88 -22.47
C PHE A 279 17.41 -7.04 -22.86
N ASP A 280 17.36 -5.73 -22.64
CA ASP A 280 18.51 -4.86 -22.91
C ASP A 280 19.57 -5.05 -21.80
N ASN A 281 19.16 -5.22 -20.54
CA ASN A 281 20.04 -5.56 -19.40
C ASN A 281 20.75 -6.91 -19.59
N ILE A 282 20.05 -7.94 -20.08
CA ILE A 282 20.69 -9.24 -20.32
C ILE A 282 21.64 -9.17 -21.52
N ILE A 283 21.34 -8.36 -22.54
CA ILE A 283 22.26 -8.09 -23.66
C ILE A 283 23.51 -7.36 -23.17
N GLU A 284 23.37 -6.35 -22.30
CA GLU A 284 24.50 -5.67 -21.66
C GLU A 284 25.35 -6.65 -20.85
N LEU A 285 24.72 -7.55 -20.08
CA LEU A 285 25.42 -8.59 -19.35
C LEU A 285 26.23 -9.49 -20.29
N ILE A 286 25.63 -9.99 -21.38
CA ILE A 286 26.31 -10.82 -22.39
C ILE A 286 27.52 -10.08 -22.99
N ASN A 287 27.39 -8.79 -23.25
CA ASN A 287 28.49 -7.97 -23.79
C ASN A 287 29.66 -7.82 -22.81
N GLY A 288 29.41 -7.93 -21.50
CA GLY A 288 30.41 -7.94 -20.43
C GLY A 288 31.02 -9.32 -20.12
N LEU A 289 30.59 -10.38 -20.82
CA LEU A 289 31.17 -11.72 -20.69
C LEU A 289 32.38 -11.92 -21.60
N THR A 290 33.35 -12.70 -21.11
CA THR A 290 34.53 -13.10 -21.87
C THR A 290 34.17 -14.24 -22.84
N LEU A 291 33.48 -13.88 -23.91
CA LEU A 291 33.02 -14.78 -24.97
C LEU A 291 33.71 -14.47 -26.29
N ASP A 292 33.90 -15.50 -27.12
CA ASP A 292 34.30 -15.31 -28.52
C ASP A 292 33.22 -14.54 -29.30
N THR A 293 33.63 -13.94 -30.41
CA THR A 293 32.75 -13.09 -31.21
C THR A 293 31.54 -13.86 -31.73
N SER A 294 31.70 -15.10 -32.21
CA SER A 294 30.60 -15.89 -32.77
C SER A 294 29.56 -16.23 -31.72
N GLU A 295 30.01 -16.66 -30.54
CA GLU A 295 29.15 -17.08 -29.44
C GLU A 295 28.40 -15.88 -28.84
N ARG A 296 29.06 -14.74 -28.69
CA ARG A 296 28.40 -13.49 -28.27
C ARG A 296 27.30 -13.09 -29.24
N HIS A 297 27.57 -13.12 -30.55
CA HIS A 297 26.57 -12.79 -31.57
C HIS A 297 25.39 -13.77 -31.54
N ARG A 298 25.65 -15.07 -31.34
CA ARG A 298 24.62 -16.10 -31.20
C ARG A 298 23.69 -15.79 -30.02
N LEU A 299 24.24 -15.59 -28.82
CA LEU A 299 23.46 -15.33 -27.61
C LEU A 299 22.63 -14.04 -27.72
N VAL A 300 23.24 -12.94 -28.18
CA VAL A 300 22.54 -11.66 -28.34
C VAL A 300 21.39 -11.79 -29.35
N ASN A 301 21.61 -12.47 -30.48
CA ASN A 301 20.55 -12.67 -31.48
C ASN A 301 19.42 -13.55 -30.96
N ASN A 302 19.74 -14.60 -30.19
CA ASN A 302 18.74 -15.48 -29.58
C ASN A 302 17.86 -14.73 -28.57
N ILE A 303 18.47 -13.89 -27.73
CA ILE A 303 17.75 -13.05 -26.77
C ILE A 303 16.84 -12.04 -27.50
N ARG A 304 17.31 -11.42 -28.59
CA ARG A 304 16.48 -10.51 -29.40
C ARG A 304 15.29 -11.21 -30.05
N LYS A 305 15.49 -12.42 -30.59
CA LYS A 305 14.39 -13.24 -31.14
C LYS A 305 13.38 -13.62 -30.05
N SER A 306 13.87 -14.00 -28.88
CA SER A 306 13.03 -14.33 -27.73
C SER A 306 12.21 -13.13 -27.24
N LYS A 307 12.82 -11.93 -27.21
CA LYS A 307 12.13 -10.66 -26.92
C LYS A 307 10.98 -10.43 -27.89
N GLN A 308 11.23 -10.63 -29.19
CA GLN A 308 10.22 -10.47 -30.22
C GLN A 308 9.08 -11.49 -30.03
N TYR A 309 9.41 -12.77 -29.84
CA TYR A 309 8.43 -13.84 -29.62
C TYR A 309 7.50 -13.57 -28.43
N LEU A 310 8.06 -13.17 -27.27
CA LEU A 310 7.24 -12.83 -26.10
C LEU A 310 6.32 -11.64 -26.38
N LYS A 311 6.80 -10.65 -27.14
CA LYS A 311 6.04 -9.44 -27.47
C LYS A 311 4.91 -9.68 -28.47
N SER A 312 5.09 -10.57 -29.46
CA SER A 312 4.11 -10.82 -30.53
C SER A 312 3.29 -12.08 -30.33
N ASP A 313 3.95 -13.24 -30.34
CA ASP A 313 3.29 -14.52 -30.65
C ASP A 313 2.97 -15.34 -29.39
N PHE A 314 3.73 -15.15 -28.30
CA PHE A 314 3.54 -15.93 -27.07
C PHE A 314 2.10 -15.85 -26.55
N LYS A 315 1.52 -14.63 -26.50
CA LYS A 315 0.14 -14.41 -26.01
C LYS A 315 -0.90 -15.17 -26.85
N ALA A 316 -0.68 -15.30 -28.16
CA ALA A 316 -1.60 -16.02 -29.06
C ALA A 316 -1.60 -17.54 -28.84
N ASN A 317 -0.51 -18.08 -28.29
CA ASN A 317 -0.38 -19.52 -28.02
C ASN A 317 -0.89 -19.94 -26.63
N VAL A 318 -1.21 -18.97 -25.77
CA VAL A 318 -1.66 -19.20 -24.39
C VAL A 318 -3.13 -19.57 -24.35
N THR A 319 -3.46 -20.71 -23.72
CA THR A 319 -4.85 -21.17 -23.53
C THR A 319 -4.99 -21.96 -22.22
N ARG A 320 -6.22 -22.18 -21.75
CA ARG A 320 -6.49 -23.00 -20.55
C ARG A 320 -6.22 -24.50 -20.73
N THR A 321 -6.17 -24.97 -21.97
CA THR A 321 -6.03 -26.39 -22.33
C THR A 321 -4.83 -26.63 -23.25
N SER A 322 -3.80 -25.80 -23.14
CA SER A 322 -2.63 -25.93 -24.00
C SER A 322 -1.87 -27.20 -23.65
N ARG A 323 -1.44 -27.94 -24.68
CA ARG A 323 -0.59 -29.13 -24.50
C ARG A 323 0.89 -28.80 -24.30
N VAL A 324 1.24 -27.51 -24.31
CA VAL A 324 2.58 -26.99 -23.97
C VAL A 324 2.52 -26.40 -22.56
N LEU A 325 3.40 -26.86 -21.67
CA LEU A 325 3.43 -26.47 -20.25
C LEU A 325 3.42 -24.95 -20.07
N GLU A 326 4.32 -24.24 -20.76
CA GLU A 326 4.51 -22.79 -20.63
C GLU A 326 3.35 -21.95 -21.16
N HIS A 327 2.45 -22.55 -21.94
CA HIS A 327 1.30 -21.89 -22.54
C HIS A 327 -0.02 -22.25 -21.83
N CYS A 328 -0.01 -23.26 -20.97
CA CYS A 328 -1.19 -23.68 -20.24
C CYS A 328 -1.43 -22.75 -19.06
N ILE A 329 -2.55 -22.02 -19.09
CA ILE A 329 -2.95 -21.12 -18.00
C ILE A 329 -3.16 -21.89 -16.70
N CYS A 330 -3.86 -23.03 -16.76
CA CYS A 330 -4.17 -23.84 -15.59
C CYS A 330 -2.89 -24.33 -14.91
N PHE A 331 -1.92 -24.82 -15.67
CA PHE A 331 -0.65 -25.29 -15.12
C PHE A 331 0.27 -24.13 -14.70
N SER A 332 0.53 -23.18 -15.60
CA SER A 332 1.55 -22.15 -15.40
C SER A 332 1.20 -21.09 -14.36
N LEU A 333 -0.09 -20.92 -14.01
CA LEU A 333 -0.54 -20.02 -12.94
C LEU A 333 -0.92 -20.74 -11.64
N SER A 334 -0.87 -22.08 -11.61
CA SER A 334 -1.23 -22.86 -10.42
C SER A 334 -0.11 -22.83 -9.38
N ASP A 335 -0.47 -22.61 -8.11
CA ASP A 335 0.45 -22.75 -6.98
C ASP A 335 0.42 -24.20 -6.45
N PRO A 336 1.50 -24.98 -6.58
CA PRO A 336 1.53 -26.36 -6.11
C PRO A 336 1.52 -26.50 -4.58
N MET A 337 1.79 -25.41 -3.84
CA MET A 337 1.86 -25.42 -2.38
C MET A 337 0.57 -24.96 -1.72
N SER A 338 -0.39 -24.42 -2.49
CA SER A 338 -1.67 -23.95 -1.99
C SER A 338 -2.84 -24.58 -2.74
N ASN A 339 -3.57 -25.48 -2.07
CA ASN A 339 -4.76 -26.11 -2.65
C ASN A 339 -5.80 -25.08 -3.13
N SER A 340 -5.90 -23.93 -2.47
CA SER A 340 -6.86 -22.87 -2.83
C SER A 340 -6.45 -22.09 -4.09
N PHE A 341 -5.17 -22.13 -4.45
CA PHE A 341 -4.61 -21.47 -5.65
C PHE A 341 -4.06 -22.48 -6.66
N SER A 342 -4.43 -23.76 -6.51
CA SER A 342 -4.03 -24.84 -7.42
C SER A 342 -5.18 -25.25 -8.33
N VAL A 343 -4.91 -25.46 -9.62
CA VAL A 343 -5.90 -25.98 -10.58
C VAL A 343 -5.31 -27.16 -11.33
N PRO A 344 -5.91 -28.37 -11.24
CA PRO A 344 -5.42 -29.53 -11.98
C PRO A 344 -5.76 -29.42 -13.47
N CYS A 345 -4.89 -29.95 -14.31
CA CYS A 345 -5.13 -30.11 -15.75
C CYS A 345 -5.71 -31.51 -15.99
N SER A 346 -7.02 -31.67 -15.77
CA SER A 346 -7.70 -32.97 -15.85
C SER A 346 -8.09 -33.38 -17.27
N ASP A 347 -8.30 -32.41 -18.16
CA ASP A 347 -8.89 -32.62 -19.49
C ASP A 347 -7.88 -32.55 -20.65
N HIS A 348 -6.59 -32.41 -20.36
CA HIS A 348 -5.51 -32.39 -21.37
C HIS A 348 -4.16 -32.81 -20.77
N GLU A 349 -3.24 -33.22 -21.65
CA GLU A 349 -1.86 -33.59 -21.31
C GLU A 349 -0.87 -32.55 -21.80
N HIS A 350 0.32 -32.49 -21.18
CA HIS A 350 1.40 -31.57 -21.55
C HIS A 350 2.55 -32.30 -22.27
N ASP A 351 2.26 -32.87 -23.43
CA ASP A 351 3.18 -33.69 -24.24
C ASP A 351 3.80 -32.96 -25.44
N GLN A 352 3.51 -31.66 -25.60
CA GLN A 352 4.05 -30.83 -26.68
C GLN A 352 5.09 -29.84 -26.16
N ILE A 353 6.03 -29.47 -27.05
CA ILE A 353 7.09 -28.52 -26.75
C ILE A 353 7.00 -27.35 -27.73
N CYS A 354 7.02 -26.13 -27.22
CA CYS A 354 7.18 -24.94 -28.05
C CYS A 354 8.67 -24.69 -28.32
N SER A 355 9.05 -24.65 -29.61
CA SER A 355 10.43 -24.44 -30.04
C SER A 355 11.00 -23.13 -29.51
N GLU A 356 10.24 -22.03 -29.58
CA GLU A 356 10.68 -20.71 -29.14
C GLU A 356 10.87 -20.63 -27.62
N CYS A 357 9.94 -21.20 -26.83
CA CYS A 357 10.07 -21.31 -25.37
C CYS A 357 11.30 -22.14 -24.98
N LEU A 358 11.52 -23.26 -25.65
CA LEU A 358 12.70 -24.10 -25.44
C LEU A 358 13.98 -23.34 -25.82
N TYR A 359 13.97 -22.61 -26.94
CA TYR A 359 15.13 -21.85 -27.41
C TYR A 359 15.56 -20.77 -26.42
N LEU A 360 14.59 -20.05 -25.85
CA LEU A 360 14.84 -19.08 -24.78
C LEU A 360 15.42 -19.76 -23.54
N ALA A 361 14.82 -20.87 -23.09
CA ALA A 361 15.30 -21.60 -21.91
C ALA A 361 16.75 -22.08 -22.07
N LEU A 362 17.07 -22.68 -23.22
CA LEU A 362 18.43 -23.13 -23.54
C LEU A 362 19.42 -21.96 -23.63
N THR A 363 19.01 -20.84 -24.22
CA THR A 363 19.86 -19.64 -24.32
C THR A 363 20.16 -19.07 -22.93
N LEU A 364 19.18 -19.03 -22.02
CA LEU A 364 19.40 -18.60 -20.63
C LEU A 364 20.35 -19.54 -19.89
N GLN A 365 20.23 -20.86 -20.12
CA GLN A 365 21.17 -21.85 -19.56
C GLN A 365 22.59 -21.69 -20.13
N ASP A 366 22.74 -21.35 -21.40
CA ASP A 366 24.04 -21.07 -22.01
C ASP A 366 24.69 -19.83 -21.35
N ILE A 367 23.91 -18.77 -21.10
CA ILE A 367 24.40 -17.55 -20.42
C ILE A 367 24.82 -17.85 -18.98
N ASN A 368 24.01 -18.61 -18.23
CA ASN A 368 24.36 -19.01 -16.87
C ASN A 368 25.68 -19.78 -16.84
N ARG A 369 25.84 -20.77 -17.74
CA ARG A 369 27.09 -21.53 -17.87
C ARG A 369 28.27 -20.66 -18.29
N ALA A 370 28.07 -19.65 -19.12
CA ALA A 370 29.13 -18.72 -19.50
C ALA A 370 29.61 -17.86 -18.33
N ILE A 371 28.72 -17.50 -17.40
CA ILE A 371 29.08 -16.79 -16.17
C ILE A 371 29.83 -17.72 -15.22
N ASP A 372 29.32 -18.92 -14.98
CA ASP A 372 29.93 -19.89 -14.06
C ASP A 372 31.34 -20.34 -14.50
N ASN A 373 31.57 -20.44 -15.81
CA ASN A 373 32.86 -20.85 -16.37
C ASN A 373 33.79 -19.66 -16.71
N SER A 374 33.43 -18.44 -16.30
CA SER A 374 34.29 -17.29 -16.58
C SER A 374 35.61 -17.37 -15.79
N LYS A 375 36.63 -16.67 -16.29
CA LYS A 375 37.93 -16.55 -15.59
C LYS A 375 37.98 -15.35 -14.63
N ASP A 376 36.82 -14.80 -14.29
CA ASP A 376 36.72 -13.67 -13.38
C ASP A 376 36.99 -14.14 -11.93
N ASP A 377 37.30 -13.21 -11.03
CA ASP A 377 37.36 -13.52 -9.61
C ASP A 377 35.96 -13.83 -9.03
N GLU A 378 35.95 -14.47 -7.86
CA GLU A 378 34.72 -14.98 -7.22
C GLU A 378 33.67 -13.88 -6.98
N GLU A 379 34.10 -12.66 -6.61
CA GLU A 379 33.19 -11.56 -6.33
C GLU A 379 32.57 -11.01 -7.62
N GLU A 380 33.34 -10.95 -8.70
CA GLU A 380 32.84 -10.54 -10.00
C GLU A 380 31.87 -11.58 -10.61
N VAL A 381 32.13 -12.88 -10.42
CA VAL A 381 31.19 -13.96 -10.79
C VAL A 381 29.87 -13.81 -10.02
N LYS A 382 29.91 -13.62 -8.69
CA LYS A 382 28.71 -13.38 -7.87
C LYS A 382 27.93 -12.16 -8.35
N ARG A 383 28.62 -11.06 -8.69
CA ARG A 383 27.99 -9.84 -9.20
C ARG A 383 27.28 -10.06 -10.54
N LYS A 384 27.91 -10.77 -11.48
CA LYS A 384 27.32 -11.14 -12.77
C LYS A 384 26.14 -12.09 -12.60
N MET A 385 26.27 -13.08 -11.73
CA MET A 385 25.20 -14.03 -11.41
C MET A 385 23.98 -13.34 -10.81
N TYR A 386 24.18 -12.43 -9.85
CA TYR A 386 23.09 -11.64 -9.29
C TYR A 386 22.31 -10.86 -10.36
N LYS A 387 23.02 -10.20 -11.30
CA LYS A 387 22.39 -9.51 -12.43
C LYS A 387 21.65 -10.46 -13.36
N PHE A 388 22.21 -11.65 -13.61
CA PHE A 388 21.56 -12.69 -14.40
C PHE A 388 20.26 -13.17 -13.73
N THR A 389 20.29 -13.49 -12.43
CA THR A 389 19.10 -13.91 -11.68
C THR A 389 18.00 -12.86 -11.74
N LEU A 390 18.33 -11.57 -11.52
CA LEU A 390 17.35 -10.48 -11.64
C LEU A 390 16.72 -10.41 -13.05
N ALA A 391 17.52 -10.56 -14.10
CA ALA A 391 17.02 -10.56 -15.48
C ALA A 391 16.18 -11.81 -15.79
N TYR A 392 16.61 -12.98 -15.31
CA TYR A 392 15.91 -14.25 -15.46
C TYR A 392 14.52 -14.19 -14.83
N ASP A 393 14.44 -13.75 -13.57
CA ASP A 393 13.19 -13.63 -12.82
C ASP A 393 12.24 -12.64 -13.49
N ALA A 394 12.77 -11.53 -14.01
CA ALA A 394 11.99 -10.55 -14.76
C ALA A 394 11.43 -11.12 -16.08
N ILE A 395 12.20 -11.94 -16.81
CA ILE A 395 11.70 -12.64 -18.01
C ILE A 395 10.58 -13.62 -17.66
N GLN A 396 10.72 -14.39 -16.57
CA GLN A 396 9.65 -15.29 -16.12
C GLN A 396 8.41 -14.51 -15.69
N ALA A 397 8.59 -13.40 -14.96
CA ALA A 397 7.50 -12.53 -14.55
C ALA A 397 6.72 -11.97 -15.76
N TRP A 398 7.42 -11.62 -16.84
CA TRP A 398 6.78 -11.16 -18.08
C TRP A 398 5.98 -12.27 -18.78
N LYS A 399 6.49 -13.51 -18.82
CA LYS A 399 5.71 -14.67 -19.30
C LYS A 399 4.44 -14.87 -18.46
N SER A 400 4.57 -14.86 -17.13
CA SER A 400 3.42 -14.99 -16.22
C SER A 400 2.42 -13.84 -16.39
N HIS A 401 2.90 -12.63 -16.71
CA HIS A 401 2.04 -11.51 -17.03
C HIS A 401 1.19 -11.76 -18.28
N HIS A 402 1.78 -12.27 -19.38
CA HIS A 402 1.01 -12.64 -20.56
C HIS A 402 -0.06 -13.70 -20.26
N LEU A 403 0.30 -14.73 -19.47
CA LEU A 403 -0.64 -15.76 -19.01
C LEU A 403 -1.81 -15.17 -18.22
N ARG A 404 -1.52 -14.28 -17.25
CA ARG A 404 -2.56 -13.59 -16.46
C ARG A 404 -3.43 -12.70 -17.35
N SER A 405 -2.84 -11.96 -18.29
CA SER A 405 -3.57 -11.08 -19.20
C SER A 405 -4.59 -11.86 -20.04
N VAL A 406 -4.22 -13.03 -20.57
CA VAL A 406 -5.18 -13.88 -21.31
C VAL A 406 -6.25 -14.46 -20.38
N ASN A 407 -5.87 -14.92 -19.19
CA ASN A 407 -6.84 -15.47 -18.23
C ASN A 407 -7.86 -14.43 -17.76
N GLN A 408 -7.41 -13.19 -17.54
CA GLN A 408 -8.28 -12.07 -17.15
C GLN A 408 -9.23 -11.69 -18.28
N ASP A 409 -8.74 -11.63 -19.52
CA ASP A 409 -9.57 -11.34 -20.69
C ASP A 409 -10.63 -12.42 -20.91
N SER A 410 -10.30 -13.70 -20.69
CA SER A 410 -11.28 -14.79 -20.71
C SER A 410 -12.35 -14.63 -19.63
N GLY A 411 -11.98 -14.15 -18.43
CA GLY A 411 -12.94 -13.79 -17.39
C GLY A 411 -13.87 -12.66 -17.84
N ARG A 412 -13.32 -11.62 -18.45
CA ARG A 412 -14.09 -10.50 -19.04
C ARG A 412 -15.08 -11.00 -20.10
N GLU A 413 -14.62 -11.81 -21.07
CA GLU A 413 -15.47 -12.38 -22.11
C GLU A 413 -16.60 -13.22 -21.52
N SER A 414 -16.31 -14.06 -20.52
CA SER A 414 -17.35 -14.88 -19.88
C SER A 414 -18.45 -14.07 -19.20
N VAL A 415 -18.11 -12.88 -18.67
CA VAL A 415 -19.10 -11.97 -18.08
C VAL A 415 -19.90 -11.26 -19.16
N LEU A 416 -19.26 -10.88 -20.26
CA LEU A 416 -19.95 -10.27 -21.41
C LEU A 416 -20.94 -11.24 -22.07
N ASP A 417 -20.60 -12.53 -22.15
CA ASP A 417 -21.46 -13.56 -22.76
C ASP A 417 -22.77 -13.79 -21.98
N VAL A 418 -22.80 -13.46 -20.68
CA VAL A 418 -23.99 -13.60 -19.82
C VAL A 418 -24.64 -12.27 -19.47
N LEU A 419 -24.16 -11.16 -20.03
CA LEU A 419 -24.65 -9.82 -19.73
C LEU A 419 -26.00 -9.58 -20.43
N GLY A 420 -27.06 -9.34 -19.64
CA GLY A 420 -28.39 -9.00 -20.16
C GLY A 420 -28.51 -7.56 -20.66
N GLU A 421 -29.57 -7.25 -21.42
CA GLU A 421 -29.80 -5.92 -22.01
C GLU A 421 -29.93 -4.79 -20.96
N ASP A 422 -30.30 -5.11 -19.73
CA ASP A 422 -30.45 -4.17 -18.61
C ASP A 422 -29.20 -4.07 -17.70
N ALA A 423 -28.08 -4.69 -18.09
CA ALA A 423 -26.86 -4.76 -17.28
C ALA A 423 -25.65 -4.13 -17.99
N ILE A 424 -24.77 -3.50 -17.22
CA ILE A 424 -23.53 -2.88 -17.71
C ILE A 424 -22.34 -3.59 -17.07
N TYR A 425 -21.40 -4.05 -17.90
CA TYR A 425 -20.11 -4.55 -17.44
C TYR A 425 -19.13 -3.37 -17.27
N LEU A 426 -18.79 -3.07 -16.01
CA LEU A 426 -17.79 -2.05 -15.67
C LEU A 426 -16.41 -2.70 -15.58
N ASN A 427 -15.57 -2.47 -16.60
CA ASN A 427 -14.17 -2.85 -16.55
C ASN A 427 -13.35 -1.74 -15.87
N LEU A 428 -13.01 -1.92 -14.60
CA LEU A 428 -12.09 -1.01 -13.88
C LEU A 428 -10.65 -1.38 -14.25
N ASP A 429 -10.20 -0.90 -15.41
CA ASP A 429 -8.82 -1.04 -15.85
C ASP A 429 -7.96 0.02 -15.15
N PHE A 430 -7.28 -0.37 -14.07
CA PHE A 430 -6.33 0.47 -13.36
C PHE A 430 -5.05 0.65 -14.20
N VAL A 431 -5.13 1.46 -15.26
CA VAL A 431 -3.92 1.97 -15.93
C VAL A 431 -3.34 3.09 -15.05
N MET A 432 -2.42 2.73 -14.16
CA MET A 432 -1.48 3.69 -13.59
C MET A 432 -0.55 4.18 -14.70
N LYS A 433 -0.79 5.40 -15.20
CA LYS A 433 0.26 6.16 -15.89
C LYS A 433 1.20 6.79 -14.88
#